data_AF-A0A7C5UXA2-F1
#
_entry.id   AF-A0A7C5UXA2-F1
#
_cell.length_a   1.000
_cell.length_b   1.000
_cell.length_c   1.000
_cell.angle_alpha   90.00
_cell.angle_beta   90.00
_cell.angle_gamma   90.00
#
_symmetry.space_group_name_H-M   'P 1'
#
loop_
_entity.id
_entity.type
_entity.pdbx_description
1 polymer ?
#
loop_
_entity_poly.entity_id
_entity_poly.type
_entity_poly.pdbx_seq_one_letter_code
_entity_poly.pdbx_strand_id
1 'polypeptide(L)'
;MDMERNRVVPDYQDRQEAITASAVEESIRRHVKYTLAKPWDGLSANDLLAAVELSVRDLLIERMLETQERHRQEDPKTLSYISIEFLIGQSLTNHLRNLRVFELYREALGRLGIDLDELEEAEGDAALGNGGLGRLAACFLDSLATLNYPAYGYGINYEYGLFKQEIDDGYQREKPENWLAQNSPWEIARPDEACLVPLYGHIEHAVDRKGEYNPMWMGWKVVVGIPHDMLVSGYGGRSVNVLRLYSARSSQEFDMRIFN
;
A
#
# COMPACT_ATOMS: atom_id res chain seq x y z
N MET A 1 -29.26 -0.79 30.80
CA MET A 1 -27.99 -1.23 30.18
C MET A 1 -28.35 -1.37 28.72
N ASP A 2 -28.36 -0.23 28.03
CA ASP A 2 -29.23 -0.01 26.88
C ASP A 2 -28.63 -0.60 25.60
N MET A 3 -29.31 -1.63 25.10
CA MET A 3 -29.18 -2.18 23.76
C MET A 3 -29.89 -1.26 22.76
N GLU A 4 -29.38 -0.07 22.50
CA GLU A 4 -29.89 0.79 21.42
C GLU A 4 -28.75 1.58 20.74
N ARG A 5 -27.91 0.90 19.96
CA ARG A 5 -27.11 1.52 18.89
C ARG A 5 -26.92 0.55 17.73
N ASN A 6 -28.03 0.10 17.13
CA ASN A 6 -27.99 -0.40 15.75
C ASN A 6 -28.56 0.70 14.85
N ARG A 7 -27.80 1.79 14.69
CA ARG A 7 -28.04 2.70 13.57
C ARG A 7 -27.56 1.93 12.34
N VAL A 8 -28.51 1.36 11.60
CA VAL A 8 -28.28 0.91 10.22
C VAL A 8 -27.77 2.14 9.49
N VAL A 9 -26.47 2.20 9.28
CA VAL A 9 -25.88 3.29 8.51
C VAL A 9 -26.32 3.07 7.07
N PRO A 10 -26.88 4.09 6.39
CA PRO A 10 -27.38 3.93 5.02
C PRO A 10 -26.36 3.24 4.11
N ASP A 11 -26.86 2.40 3.21
CA ASP A 11 -26.04 1.77 2.18
C ASP A 11 -25.36 2.88 1.35
N TYR A 12 -24.06 2.74 1.12
CA TYR A 12 -23.25 3.78 0.49
C TYR A 12 -23.61 3.98 -1.00
N GLN A 13 -24.45 3.10 -1.56
CA GLN A 13 -24.94 3.16 -2.93
C GLN A 13 -25.65 4.48 -3.29
N ASP A 14 -26.19 5.22 -2.32
CA ASP A 14 -27.00 6.42 -2.58
C ASP A 14 -26.22 7.70 -2.94
N ARG A 15 -24.87 7.68 -2.97
CA ARG A 15 -24.04 8.87 -3.26
C ARG A 15 -23.15 8.80 -4.51
N GLN A 16 -23.15 7.69 -5.24
CA GLN A 16 -22.40 7.64 -6.51
C GLN A 16 -23.13 8.48 -7.57
N GLU A 17 -22.54 9.62 -7.96
CA GLU A 17 -22.58 9.95 -9.38
C GLU A 17 -22.04 8.71 -10.11
N ALA A 18 -22.87 8.09 -10.94
CA ALA A 18 -22.53 6.82 -11.57
C ALA A 18 -21.28 7.02 -12.44
N ILE A 19 -20.14 6.51 -11.97
CA ILE A 19 -18.90 6.45 -12.75
C ILE A 19 -19.25 5.72 -14.05
N THR A 20 -18.95 6.33 -15.19
CA THR A 20 -19.27 5.77 -16.50
C THR A 20 -18.03 5.12 -17.12
N ALA A 21 -18.23 4.18 -18.05
CA ALA A 21 -17.13 3.56 -18.78
C ALA A 21 -16.28 4.64 -19.49
N SER A 22 -16.91 5.66 -20.07
CA SER A 22 -16.20 6.79 -20.70
C SER A 22 -15.32 7.58 -19.73
N ALA A 23 -15.73 7.76 -18.48
CA ALA A 23 -14.91 8.41 -17.46
C ALA A 23 -13.69 7.56 -17.06
N VAL A 24 -13.86 6.23 -17.00
CA VAL A 24 -12.74 5.29 -16.78
C VAL A 24 -11.76 5.35 -17.94
N GLU A 25 -12.25 5.33 -19.18
CA GLU A 25 -11.42 5.48 -20.38
C GLU A 25 -10.60 6.77 -20.36
N GLU A 26 -11.22 7.90 -19.98
CA GLU A 26 -10.55 9.19 -19.85
C GLU A 26 -9.48 9.16 -18.74
N SER A 27 -9.77 8.55 -17.60
CA SER A 27 -8.82 8.41 -16.49
C SER A 27 -7.58 7.60 -16.89
N ILE A 28 -7.76 6.45 -17.56
CA ILE A 28 -6.65 5.63 -18.06
C ILE A 28 -5.80 6.44 -19.05
N ARG A 29 -6.43 7.11 -20.03
CA ARG A 29 -5.74 7.98 -21.00
C ARG A 29 -5.00 9.13 -20.32
N ARG A 30 -5.55 9.67 -19.23
CA ARG A 30 -4.93 10.71 -18.42
C ARG A 30 -3.65 10.21 -17.76
N HIS A 31 -3.64 9.02 -17.17
CA HIS A 31 -2.43 8.46 -16.55
C HIS A 31 -1.36 8.10 -17.57
N VAL A 32 -1.74 7.53 -18.72
CA VAL A 32 -0.80 7.33 -19.85
C VAL A 32 -0.08 8.64 -20.19
N LYS A 33 -0.84 9.73 -20.33
CA LYS A 33 -0.30 11.02 -20.78
C LYS A 33 0.47 11.77 -19.69
N TYR A 34 -0.08 11.89 -18.49
CA TYR A 34 0.43 12.81 -17.47
C TYR A 34 1.19 12.13 -16.35
N THR A 35 1.03 10.82 -16.16
CA THR A 35 1.79 10.06 -15.15
C THR A 35 2.93 9.29 -15.81
N LEU A 36 2.65 8.54 -16.88
CA LEU A 36 3.67 7.77 -17.59
C LEU A 36 4.42 8.60 -18.63
N ALA A 37 3.90 9.78 -19.00
CA ALA A 37 4.47 10.66 -20.01
C ALA A 37 4.69 9.99 -21.38
N LYS A 38 3.75 9.12 -21.79
CA LYS A 38 3.82 8.36 -23.03
C LYS A 38 2.66 8.71 -23.99
N PRO A 39 2.87 8.59 -25.32
CA PRO A 39 1.76 8.60 -26.27
C PRO A 39 0.92 7.32 -26.12
N TRP A 40 -0.32 7.35 -26.58
CA TRP A 40 -1.19 6.15 -26.59
C TRP A 40 -0.67 5.07 -27.55
N ASP A 41 -0.09 5.49 -28.67
CA ASP A 41 0.42 4.57 -29.69
C ASP A 41 1.74 3.95 -29.23
N GLY A 42 1.83 2.62 -29.24
CA GLY A 42 3.05 1.87 -28.90
C GLY A 42 3.26 1.60 -27.41
N LEU A 43 2.21 1.69 -26.58
CA LEU A 43 2.28 1.28 -25.17
C LEU A 43 2.59 -0.21 -25.05
N SER A 44 3.47 -0.54 -24.11
CA SER A 44 3.70 -1.94 -23.70
C SER A 44 2.58 -2.44 -22.79
N ALA A 45 2.47 -3.76 -22.61
CA ALA A 45 1.52 -4.35 -21.67
C ALA A 45 1.70 -3.80 -20.24
N ASN A 46 2.94 -3.61 -19.79
CA ASN A 46 3.25 -3.02 -18.48
C ASN A 46 2.81 -1.55 -18.38
N ASP A 47 2.89 -0.79 -19.47
CA ASP A 47 2.42 0.60 -19.47
C ASP A 47 0.89 0.68 -19.35
N LEU A 48 0.19 -0.23 -20.04
CA LEU A 48 -1.26 -0.34 -19.96
C LEU A 48 -1.68 -0.77 -18.55
N LEU A 49 -1.05 -1.82 -18.01
CA LEU A 49 -1.30 -2.29 -16.64
C LEU A 49 -1.12 -1.13 -15.64
N ALA A 50 0.03 -0.46 -15.67
CA ALA A 50 0.30 0.63 -14.75
C ALA A 50 -0.73 1.77 -14.87
N ALA A 51 -1.13 2.15 -16.09
CA ALA A 51 -2.15 3.17 -16.28
C ALA A 51 -3.52 2.77 -15.73
N VAL A 52 -3.89 1.49 -15.84
CA VAL A 52 -5.13 0.94 -15.27
C VAL A 52 -5.06 0.91 -13.75
N GLU A 53 -3.99 0.39 -13.17
CA GLU A 53 -3.78 0.36 -11.71
C GLU A 53 -3.82 1.77 -11.10
N LEU A 54 -3.18 2.75 -11.76
CA LEU A 54 -3.23 4.16 -11.35
C LEU A 54 -4.66 4.71 -11.36
N SER A 55 -5.46 4.39 -12.40
CA SER A 55 -6.85 4.83 -12.48
C SER A 55 -7.74 4.20 -11.38
N VAL A 56 -7.45 2.96 -10.98
CA VAL A 56 -8.10 2.31 -9.83
C VAL A 56 -7.63 2.95 -8.53
N ARG A 57 -6.34 3.29 -8.41
CA ARG A 57 -5.78 3.96 -7.24
C ARG A 57 -6.43 5.32 -6.99
N ASP A 58 -6.77 6.08 -8.02
CA ASP A 58 -7.50 7.35 -7.87
C ASP A 58 -8.83 7.12 -7.11
N LEU A 59 -9.60 6.08 -7.49
CA LEU A 59 -10.83 5.70 -6.78
C LEU A 59 -10.54 5.27 -5.33
N LEU A 60 -9.47 4.52 -5.10
CA LEU A 60 -9.07 4.11 -3.74
C LEU A 60 -8.69 5.30 -2.87
N ILE A 61 -8.00 6.30 -3.43
CA ILE A 61 -7.59 7.51 -2.71
C ILE A 61 -8.81 8.31 -2.29
N GLU A 62 -9.78 8.51 -3.18
CA GLU A 62 -11.03 9.21 -2.84
C GLU A 62 -11.73 8.52 -1.65
N ARG A 63 -11.90 7.19 -1.72
CA ARG A 63 -12.53 6.41 -0.66
C ARG A 63 -11.73 6.38 0.64
N MET A 64 -10.40 6.36 0.55
CA MET A 64 -9.52 6.45 1.71
C MET A 64 -9.65 7.81 2.40
N LEU A 65 -9.66 8.92 1.65
CA LEU A 65 -9.84 10.26 2.22
C LEU A 65 -11.19 10.41 2.92
N GLU A 66 -12.25 9.88 2.32
CA GLU A 66 -13.57 9.82 2.96
C GLU A 66 -13.57 8.98 4.23
N THR A 67 -12.88 7.84 4.22
CA THR A 67 -12.75 6.96 5.39
C THR A 67 -12.01 7.66 6.52
N GLN A 68 -10.90 8.32 6.21
CA GLN A 68 -10.13 9.10 7.18
C GLN A 68 -10.93 10.27 7.74
N GLU A 69 -11.70 10.97 6.92
CA GLU A 69 -12.55 12.07 7.40
C GLU A 69 -13.62 11.59 8.37
N ARG A 70 -14.30 10.47 8.06
CA ARG A 70 -15.27 9.86 9.00
C ARG A 70 -14.62 9.48 10.32
N HIS A 71 -13.45 8.81 10.27
CA HIS A 71 -12.73 8.44 11.49
C HIS A 71 -12.25 9.67 12.27
N ARG A 72 -11.82 10.75 11.61
CA ARG A 72 -11.41 11.99 12.27
C ARG A 72 -12.57 12.65 13.01
N GLN A 73 -13.77 12.64 12.44
CA GLN A 73 -14.97 13.22 13.06
C GLN A 73 -15.47 12.40 14.25
N GLU A 74 -15.36 11.07 14.19
CA GLU A 74 -15.83 10.18 15.25
C GLU A 74 -14.80 9.93 16.35
N ASP A 75 -13.52 10.17 16.08
CA ASP A 75 -12.36 9.89 16.94
C ASP A 75 -12.41 8.49 17.60
N PRO A 76 -12.56 7.41 16.81
CA PRO A 76 -12.66 6.07 17.36
C PRO A 76 -11.27 5.56 17.76
N LYS A 77 -11.26 4.60 18.70
CA LYS A 77 -10.05 3.81 18.98
C LYS A 77 -9.61 3.09 17.69
N THR A 78 -8.38 3.33 17.27
CA THR A 78 -7.81 2.75 16.04
C THR A 78 -6.95 1.53 16.35
N LEU A 79 -7.08 0.48 15.53
CA LEU A 79 -6.25 -0.73 15.61
C LEU A 79 -4.99 -0.57 14.77
N SER A 80 -3.83 -0.96 15.31
CA SER A 80 -2.56 -1.01 14.56
C SER A 80 -2.03 -2.44 14.55
N TYR A 81 -2.06 -3.07 13.38
CA TYR A 81 -1.57 -4.42 13.17
C TYR A 81 -0.13 -4.37 12.66
N ILE A 82 0.82 -4.80 13.48
CA ILE A 82 2.25 -4.79 13.14
C ILE A 82 2.65 -6.21 12.77
N SER A 83 3.20 -6.39 11.57
CA SER A 83 3.69 -7.68 11.08
C SER A 83 5.00 -7.49 10.30
N ILE A 84 5.85 -8.51 10.34
CA ILE A 84 7.05 -8.58 9.51
C ILE A 84 6.77 -9.14 8.12
N GLU A 85 5.55 -9.62 7.85
CA GLU A 85 5.14 -10.17 6.55
C GLU A 85 3.71 -9.73 6.20
N PHE A 86 3.47 -9.45 4.92
CA PHE A 86 2.14 -9.26 4.32
C PHE A 86 2.11 -9.92 2.94
N LEU A 87 1.31 -10.96 2.76
CA LEU A 87 1.16 -11.64 1.47
C LEU A 87 -0.11 -11.12 0.77
N ILE A 88 -0.02 -9.91 0.21
CA ILE A 88 -1.14 -9.20 -0.43
C ILE A 88 -1.58 -9.93 -1.72
N GLY A 89 -0.61 -10.35 -2.53
CA GLY A 89 -0.85 -10.89 -3.87
C GLY A 89 -1.21 -9.79 -4.87
N GLN A 90 -1.73 -10.20 -6.03
CA GLN A 90 -2.30 -9.31 -7.05
C GLN A 90 -3.44 -8.44 -6.48
N SER A 91 -3.35 -7.12 -6.69
CA SER A 91 -4.22 -6.12 -6.07
C SER A 91 -5.32 -5.64 -7.01
N LEU A 92 -5.10 -5.66 -8.33
CA LEU A 92 -6.03 -5.12 -9.33
C LEU A 92 -7.42 -5.75 -9.21
N THR A 93 -7.51 -7.07 -9.35
CA THR A 93 -8.77 -7.81 -9.27
C THR A 93 -9.47 -7.59 -7.94
N ASN A 94 -8.70 -7.62 -6.84
CA ASN A 94 -9.25 -7.47 -5.50
C ASN A 94 -9.92 -6.10 -5.32
N HIS A 95 -9.24 -5.03 -5.74
CA HIS A 95 -9.78 -3.67 -5.68
C HIS A 95 -10.99 -3.48 -6.59
N LEU A 96 -10.93 -3.94 -7.84
CA LEU A 96 -12.06 -3.84 -8.77
C LEU A 96 -13.31 -4.52 -8.23
N ARG A 97 -13.16 -5.71 -7.60
CA ARG A 97 -14.26 -6.45 -6.99
C ARG A 97 -14.76 -5.81 -5.71
N ASN A 98 -13.86 -5.41 -4.81
CA ASN A 98 -14.25 -4.79 -3.54
C ASN A 98 -14.95 -3.45 -3.74
N LEU A 99 -14.51 -2.65 -4.72
CA LEU A 99 -15.17 -1.40 -5.11
C LEU A 99 -16.44 -1.61 -5.94
N ARG A 100 -16.76 -2.84 -6.35
CA ARG A 100 -17.89 -3.21 -7.23
C ARG A 100 -17.87 -2.51 -8.60
N VAL A 101 -16.67 -2.33 -9.16
CA VAL A 101 -16.46 -1.68 -10.48
C VAL A 101 -15.83 -2.63 -11.50
N PHE A 102 -15.74 -3.93 -11.21
CA PHE A 102 -15.14 -4.93 -12.09
C PHE A 102 -15.72 -4.93 -13.51
N GLU A 103 -17.06 -5.05 -13.64
CA GLU A 103 -17.71 -5.07 -14.96
C GLU A 103 -17.59 -3.72 -15.68
N LEU A 104 -17.59 -2.61 -14.93
CA LEU A 104 -17.40 -1.28 -15.48
C LEU A 104 -16.02 -1.13 -16.12
N TYR A 105 -14.97 -1.61 -15.43
CA TYR A 105 -13.62 -1.62 -15.97
C TYR A 105 -13.48 -2.59 -17.14
N ARG A 106 -14.08 -3.79 -17.06
CA ARG A 106 -14.10 -4.74 -18.17
C ARG A 106 -14.71 -4.11 -19.43
N GLU A 107 -15.82 -3.39 -19.30
CA GLU A 107 -16.44 -2.67 -20.41
C GLU A 107 -15.54 -1.56 -20.97
N ALA A 108 -15.02 -0.69 -20.10
CA ALA A 108 -14.18 0.44 -20.49
C ALA A 108 -12.90 -0.03 -21.20
N LEU A 109 -12.23 -1.06 -20.66
CA LEU A 109 -11.04 -1.66 -21.25
C LEU A 109 -11.36 -2.31 -22.60
N GLY A 110 -12.49 -3.02 -22.72
CA GLY A 110 -12.93 -3.60 -23.99
C GLY A 110 -13.11 -2.54 -25.09
N ARG A 111 -13.63 -1.34 -24.75
CA ARG A 111 -13.74 -0.22 -25.70
C ARG A 111 -12.38 0.37 -26.11
N LEU A 112 -11.36 0.22 -25.28
CA LEU A 112 -9.98 0.60 -25.56
C LEU A 112 -9.20 -0.51 -26.29
N GLY A 113 -9.80 -1.68 -26.50
CA GLY A 113 -9.15 -2.84 -27.09
C GLY A 113 -8.16 -3.53 -26.14
N ILE A 114 -8.39 -3.40 -24.83
CA ILE A 114 -7.56 -3.99 -23.77
C ILE A 114 -8.34 -5.13 -23.13
N ASP A 115 -7.73 -6.30 -23.00
CA ASP A 115 -8.31 -7.42 -22.26
C ASP A 115 -7.95 -7.32 -20.77
N LEU A 116 -8.96 -7.29 -19.90
CA LEU A 116 -8.76 -7.25 -18.46
C LEU A 116 -8.13 -8.55 -17.96
N ASP A 117 -8.50 -9.70 -18.52
CA ASP A 117 -8.02 -11.00 -18.06
C ASP A 117 -6.50 -11.14 -18.33
N GLU A 118 -6.01 -10.62 -19.48
CA GLU A 118 -4.57 -10.55 -19.79
C GLU A 118 -3.81 -9.60 -18.83
N LEU A 119 -4.44 -8.50 -18.39
CA LEU A 119 -3.82 -7.59 -17.42
C LEU A 119 -3.70 -8.22 -16.03
N GLU A 120 -4.72 -8.96 -15.59
CA GLU A 120 -4.70 -9.68 -14.31
C GLU A 120 -3.57 -10.71 -14.27
N GLU A 121 -3.34 -11.44 -15.36
CA GLU A 121 -2.24 -12.39 -15.47
C GLU A 121 -0.85 -11.71 -15.51
N ALA A 122 -0.78 -10.48 -16.02
CA ALA A 122 0.45 -9.72 -16.10
C ALA A 122 0.86 -9.04 -14.77
N GLU A 123 -0.08 -8.85 -13.84
CA GLU A 123 0.21 -8.25 -12.54
C GLU A 123 1.14 -9.15 -11.71
N GLY A 124 2.28 -8.60 -11.29
CA GLY A 124 3.22 -9.28 -10.41
C GLY A 124 2.77 -9.23 -8.95
N ASP A 125 3.08 -10.28 -8.19
CA ASP A 125 2.83 -10.30 -6.75
C ASP A 125 3.74 -9.32 -6.00
N ALA A 126 3.17 -8.62 -5.02
CA ALA A 126 3.95 -7.83 -4.07
C ALA A 126 4.75 -8.75 -3.13
N ALA A 127 6.07 -8.74 -3.24
CA ALA A 127 6.97 -9.63 -2.47
C ALA A 127 7.20 -9.12 -1.03
N LEU A 128 6.11 -8.97 -0.27
CA LEU A 128 6.08 -8.40 1.08
C LEU A 128 5.91 -9.45 2.20
N GLY A 129 5.81 -10.73 1.83
CA GLY A 129 5.66 -11.85 2.76
C GLY A 129 5.93 -13.17 2.05
N ASN A 130 5.95 -14.26 2.80
CA ASN A 130 6.26 -15.59 2.26
C ASN A 130 5.20 -16.63 2.64
N GLY A 131 4.81 -16.66 3.92
CA GLY A 131 4.05 -17.77 4.47
C GLY A 131 2.65 -17.43 4.95
N GLY A 132 2.07 -18.37 5.71
CA GLY A 132 0.75 -18.21 6.33
C GLY A 132 0.65 -17.04 7.31
N LEU A 133 1.76 -16.60 7.91
CA LEU A 133 1.81 -15.39 8.73
C LEU A 133 1.43 -14.15 7.91
N GLY A 134 2.12 -13.95 6.78
CA GLY A 134 1.85 -12.85 5.87
C GLY A 134 0.45 -12.91 5.28
N ARG A 135 -0.04 -14.10 4.93
CA ARG A 135 -1.40 -14.24 4.38
C ARG A 135 -2.49 -13.98 5.42
N LEU A 136 -2.28 -14.40 6.66
CA LEU A 136 -3.18 -14.09 7.77
C LEU A 136 -3.27 -12.57 7.98
N ALA A 137 -2.13 -11.89 8.00
CA ALA A 137 -2.05 -10.44 8.14
C ALA A 137 -2.82 -9.71 7.01
N ALA A 138 -2.61 -10.14 5.76
CA ALA A 138 -3.33 -9.60 4.60
C ALA A 138 -4.86 -9.81 4.70
N CYS A 139 -5.30 -11.03 5.01
CA CYS A 139 -6.73 -11.34 5.20
C CYS A 139 -7.36 -10.55 6.36
N PHE A 140 -6.61 -10.29 7.43
CA PHE A 140 -7.07 -9.44 8.52
C PHE A 140 -7.29 -8.00 8.07
N LEU A 141 -6.37 -7.41 7.30
CA LEU A 141 -6.55 -6.06 6.79
C LEU A 141 -7.77 -5.93 5.87
N ASP A 142 -7.99 -6.90 4.98
CA ASP A 142 -9.18 -6.95 4.12
C ASP A 142 -10.47 -7.08 4.95
N SER A 143 -10.48 -7.96 5.95
CA SER A 143 -11.63 -8.13 6.85
C SER A 143 -11.93 -6.87 7.66
N LEU A 144 -10.89 -6.21 8.18
CA LEU A 144 -11.03 -4.97 8.95
C LEU A 144 -11.59 -3.86 8.06
N ALA A 145 -11.14 -3.73 6.81
CA ALA A 145 -11.67 -2.76 5.87
C ALA A 145 -13.14 -3.06 5.52
N THR A 146 -13.46 -4.33 5.22
CA THR A 146 -14.81 -4.80 4.90
C THR A 146 -15.80 -4.54 6.04
N LEU A 147 -15.37 -4.79 7.29
CA LEU A 147 -16.19 -4.57 8.48
C LEU A 147 -16.22 -3.10 8.95
N ASN A 148 -15.56 -2.18 8.23
CA ASN A 148 -15.44 -0.77 8.57
C ASN A 148 -14.77 -0.51 9.94
N TYR A 149 -13.81 -1.35 10.33
CA TYR A 149 -13.00 -1.09 11.52
C TYR A 149 -11.88 -0.09 11.18
N PRO A 150 -11.69 0.96 12.01
CA PRO A 150 -10.55 1.87 11.88
C PRO A 150 -9.26 1.11 12.18
N ALA A 151 -8.49 0.80 11.13
CA ALA A 151 -7.28 0.01 11.28
C ALA A 151 -6.18 0.40 10.29
N TYR A 152 -4.95 0.21 10.75
CA TYR A 152 -3.73 0.30 9.96
C TYR A 152 -2.97 -1.02 10.03
N GLY A 153 -2.36 -1.41 8.91
CA GLY A 153 -1.27 -2.37 8.87
C GLY A 153 0.06 -1.64 8.90
N TYR A 154 1.07 -2.19 9.57
CA TYR A 154 2.44 -1.69 9.58
C TYR A 154 3.43 -2.81 9.31
N GLY A 155 4.31 -2.58 8.34
CA GLY A 155 5.32 -3.56 7.93
C GLY A 155 6.58 -2.91 7.36
N ILE A 156 7.46 -3.75 6.82
CA ILE A 156 8.70 -3.34 6.14
C ILE A 156 8.44 -3.40 4.63
N ASN A 157 8.93 -2.39 3.89
CA ASN A 157 8.88 -2.42 2.44
C ASN A 157 10.09 -3.19 1.89
N TYR A 158 9.93 -4.50 1.68
CA TYR A 158 11.01 -5.37 1.20
C TYR A 158 11.25 -5.20 -0.30
N GLU A 159 12.48 -4.86 -0.68
CA GLU A 159 12.83 -4.65 -2.09
C GLU A 159 12.87 -5.96 -2.90
N TYR A 160 13.38 -7.04 -2.28
CA TYR A 160 13.66 -8.31 -2.98
C TYR A 160 12.88 -9.51 -2.45
N GLY A 161 11.87 -9.27 -1.59
CA GLY A 161 11.10 -10.31 -0.93
C GLY A 161 11.99 -11.35 -0.23
N LEU A 162 11.59 -12.61 -0.30
CA LEU A 162 12.38 -13.75 0.18
C LEU A 162 13.29 -14.29 -0.94
N PHE A 163 12.69 -14.89 -1.96
CA PHE A 163 13.33 -15.26 -3.23
C PHE A 163 12.26 -15.71 -4.23
N LYS A 164 12.54 -15.51 -5.53
CA LYS A 164 11.84 -16.16 -6.64
C LYS A 164 12.45 -17.55 -6.85
N GLN A 165 11.61 -18.58 -6.74
CA GLN A 165 12.03 -19.97 -6.95
C GLN A 165 12.07 -20.29 -8.46
N GLU A 166 13.20 -20.78 -8.93
CA GLU A 166 13.33 -21.43 -10.24
C GLU A 166 13.77 -22.88 -10.05
N ILE A 167 13.31 -23.77 -10.94
CA ILE A 167 13.77 -25.16 -10.96
C ILE A 167 14.72 -25.31 -12.15
N ASP A 168 15.99 -25.62 -11.87
CA ASP A 168 17.01 -25.89 -12.88
C ASP A 168 17.64 -27.27 -12.62
N ASP A 169 17.63 -28.12 -13.63
CA ASP A 169 18.06 -29.52 -13.57
C ASP A 169 17.47 -30.32 -12.38
N GLY A 170 16.21 -30.02 -11.99
CA GLY A 170 15.52 -30.70 -10.88
C GLY A 170 15.89 -30.18 -9.49
N TYR A 171 16.67 -29.11 -9.39
CA TYR A 171 17.06 -28.46 -8.14
C TYR A 171 16.51 -27.04 -8.05
N GLN A 172 16.22 -26.60 -6.82
CA GLN A 172 15.85 -25.22 -6.53
C GLN A 172 17.04 -24.29 -6.79
N ARG A 173 16.76 -23.18 -7.48
CA ARG A 173 17.61 -22.00 -7.57
C ARG A 173 16.84 -20.78 -7.09
N GLU A 174 17.52 -19.96 -6.31
CA GLU A 174 16.96 -18.76 -5.68
C GLU A 174 17.43 -17.53 -6.43
N LYS A 175 16.50 -16.67 -6.83
CA LYS A 175 16.78 -15.35 -7.40
C LYS A 175 16.08 -14.27 -6.58
N PRO A 176 16.59 -13.03 -6.55
CA PRO A 176 15.85 -11.93 -5.96
C PRO A 176 14.53 -11.71 -6.70
N GLU A 177 13.44 -11.48 -5.96
CA GLU A 177 12.20 -10.91 -6.52
C GLU A 177 12.51 -9.49 -6.98
N ASN A 178 12.00 -9.06 -8.13
CA ASN A 178 12.20 -7.69 -8.62
C ASN A 178 10.85 -7.01 -8.85
N TRP A 179 9.94 -7.16 -7.88
CA TRP A 179 8.59 -6.62 -7.97
C TRP A 179 8.58 -5.07 -7.93
N LEU A 180 9.59 -4.45 -7.30
CA LEU A 180 9.80 -2.99 -7.29
C LEU A 180 10.66 -2.46 -8.44
N ALA A 181 11.05 -3.28 -9.42
CA ALA A 181 11.91 -2.84 -10.55
C ALA A 181 11.36 -1.59 -11.26
N GLN A 182 10.04 -1.48 -11.29
CA GLN A 182 9.30 -0.29 -11.66
C GLN A 182 8.43 0.03 -10.45
N ASN A 183 8.61 1.21 -9.84
CA ASN A 183 7.85 1.64 -8.66
C ASN A 183 6.39 1.18 -8.76
N SER A 184 5.93 0.37 -7.79
CA SER A 184 4.60 -0.21 -7.86
C SER A 184 3.54 0.90 -7.89
N PRO A 185 2.59 0.88 -8.85
CA PRO A 185 1.49 1.83 -8.88
C PRO A 185 0.65 1.83 -7.60
N TRP A 186 0.66 0.75 -6.82
CA TRP A 186 -0.08 0.65 -5.57
C TRP A 186 0.56 1.40 -4.39
N GLU A 187 1.84 1.76 -4.48
CA GLU A 187 2.56 2.45 -3.41
C GLU A 187 2.43 3.97 -3.51
N ILE A 188 2.17 4.59 -2.37
CA ILE A 188 2.13 6.05 -2.19
C ILE A 188 3.21 6.42 -1.16
N ALA A 189 4.34 6.95 -1.63
CA ALA A 189 5.42 7.39 -0.75
C ALA A 189 5.01 8.62 0.11
N ARG A 190 5.42 8.60 1.39
CA ARG A 190 5.17 9.66 2.39
C ARG A 190 6.49 10.20 2.96
N PRO A 191 7.38 10.79 2.14
CA PRO A 191 8.68 11.28 2.62
C PRO A 191 8.54 12.40 3.68
N ASP A 192 7.43 13.12 3.69
CA ASP A 192 7.07 14.12 4.68
C ASP A 192 6.76 13.53 6.07
N GLU A 193 6.47 12.23 6.14
CA GLU A 193 6.22 11.47 7.37
C GLU A 193 7.42 10.59 7.78
N ALA A 194 8.62 10.91 7.30
CA ALA A 194 9.84 10.16 7.60
C ALA A 194 10.12 10.07 9.11
N CYS A 195 10.49 8.88 9.58
CA CYS A 195 10.84 8.64 10.98
C CYS A 195 12.35 8.42 11.15
N LEU A 196 12.92 9.03 12.19
CA LEU A 196 14.30 8.75 12.60
C LEU A 196 14.30 7.56 13.54
N VAL A 197 15.08 6.53 13.21
CA VAL A 197 15.25 5.32 14.00
C VAL A 197 16.68 5.28 14.52
N PRO A 198 16.90 5.66 15.81
CA PRO A 198 18.21 5.54 16.42
C PRO A 198 18.56 4.06 16.63
N LEU A 199 19.81 3.70 16.36
CA LEU A 199 20.39 2.36 16.52
C LEU A 199 21.74 2.48 17.24
N TYR A 200 22.19 1.38 17.86
CA TYR A 200 23.45 1.31 18.60
C TYR A 200 23.50 2.28 19.80
N GLY A 201 24.66 2.89 20.07
CA GLY A 201 24.87 3.78 21.21
C GLY A 201 24.93 3.06 22.55
N HIS A 202 24.86 3.84 23.63
CA HIS A 202 24.92 3.37 25.01
C HIS A 202 24.09 4.27 25.93
N ILE A 203 23.74 3.75 27.10
CA ILE A 203 23.10 4.54 28.14
C ILE A 203 24.17 5.24 28.97
N GLU A 204 24.14 6.57 29.00
CA GLU A 204 24.89 7.37 29.95
C GLU A 204 24.05 7.65 31.19
N HIS A 205 24.58 7.25 32.34
CA HIS A 205 23.95 7.48 33.63
C HIS A 205 24.28 8.90 34.09
N ALA A 206 23.28 9.80 34.04
CA ALA A 206 23.42 11.17 34.51
C ALA A 206 22.47 11.47 35.66
N VAL A 207 22.67 12.64 36.26
CA VAL A 207 21.82 13.19 37.32
C VAL A 207 21.29 14.53 36.82
N ASP A 208 20.00 14.79 36.99
CA ASP A 208 19.38 16.04 36.58
C ASP A 208 19.71 17.21 37.54
N ARG A 209 19.15 18.40 37.27
CA ARG A 209 19.36 19.59 38.12
C ARG A 209 18.77 19.47 39.53
N LYS A 210 17.90 18.49 39.77
CA LYS A 210 17.25 18.22 41.06
C LYS A 210 17.96 17.10 41.85
N GLY A 211 19.00 16.48 41.29
CA GLY A 211 19.68 15.36 41.91
C GLY A 211 19.06 14.00 41.59
N GLU A 212 18.11 13.93 40.66
CA GLU A 212 17.41 12.69 40.28
C GLU A 212 18.12 11.95 39.15
N TYR A 213 18.06 10.62 39.18
CA TYR A 213 18.65 9.77 38.16
C TYR A 213 17.98 9.98 36.80
N ASN A 214 18.77 10.35 35.79
CA ASN A 214 18.31 10.69 34.45
C ASN A 214 19.20 10.00 33.40
N PRO A 215 18.89 8.76 32.99
CA PRO A 215 19.64 8.07 31.95
C PRO A 215 19.39 8.69 30.57
N MET A 216 20.46 8.87 29.80
CA MET A 216 20.40 9.40 28.44
C MET A 216 20.95 8.37 27.44
N TRP A 217 20.26 8.19 26.31
CA TRP A 217 20.77 7.36 25.23
C TRP A 217 21.65 8.20 24.30
N MET A 218 22.94 7.92 24.31
CA MET A 218 23.97 8.70 23.62
C MET A 218 24.73 7.84 22.61
N GLY A 219 25.41 8.48 21.65
CA GLY A 219 26.26 7.80 20.67
C GLY A 219 25.52 6.90 19.67
N TRP A 220 24.21 7.09 19.51
CA TRP A 220 23.42 6.38 18.51
C TRP A 220 23.79 6.80 17.08
N LYS A 221 23.51 5.91 16.12
CA LYS A 221 23.44 6.22 14.69
C LYS A 221 21.98 6.25 14.26
N VAL A 222 21.66 6.91 13.14
CA VAL A 222 20.27 7.01 12.67
C VAL A 222 20.09 6.37 11.31
N VAL A 223 19.04 5.56 11.21
CA VAL A 223 18.43 5.14 9.95
C VAL A 223 17.12 5.91 9.79
N VAL A 224 16.78 6.29 8.56
CA VAL A 224 15.52 6.99 8.24
C VAL A 224 14.54 5.97 7.68
N GLY A 225 13.39 5.80 8.32
CA GLY A 225 12.27 5.04 7.77
C GLY A 225 11.40 5.94 6.91
N ILE A 226 11.29 5.65 5.62
CA ILE A 226 10.38 6.33 4.69
C ILE A 226 9.12 5.49 4.52
N PRO A 227 7.95 5.97 4.96
CA PRO A 227 6.69 5.25 4.76
C PRO A 227 6.24 5.23 3.30
N HIS A 228 5.67 4.11 2.90
CA HIS A 228 4.96 3.86 1.65
C HIS A 228 3.62 3.26 2.01
N ASP A 229 2.53 3.94 1.65
CA ASP A 229 1.18 3.48 1.91
C ASP A 229 0.67 2.64 0.73
N MET A 230 0.19 1.44 1.02
CA MET A 230 -0.66 0.65 0.12
C MET A 230 -2.09 0.67 0.66
N LEU A 231 -3.06 0.90 -0.23
CA LEU A 231 -4.47 1.02 0.16
C LEU A 231 -5.13 -0.36 0.18
N VAL A 232 -6.01 -0.60 1.16
CA VAL A 232 -6.72 -1.87 1.32
C VAL A 232 -8.22 -1.60 1.33
N SER A 233 -8.88 -1.85 0.20
CA SER A 233 -10.32 -1.66 0.06
C SER A 233 -11.12 -2.77 0.72
N GLY A 234 -12.11 -2.41 1.53
CA GLY A 234 -13.12 -3.35 2.01
C GLY A 234 -14.19 -3.65 0.96
N TYR A 235 -14.79 -4.83 1.02
CA TYR A 235 -15.89 -5.20 0.14
C TYR A 235 -17.08 -4.24 0.26
N GLY A 236 -17.60 -3.80 -0.88
CA GLY A 236 -18.61 -2.74 -0.98
C GLY A 236 -18.03 -1.33 -1.04
N GLY A 237 -16.70 -1.18 -0.93
CA GLY A 237 -15.98 0.08 -1.18
C GLY A 237 -16.28 1.21 -0.21
N ARG A 238 -16.90 0.90 0.94
CA ARG A 238 -17.28 1.88 1.95
C ARG A 238 -16.07 2.39 2.73
N SER A 239 -15.18 1.50 3.12
CA SER A 239 -13.96 1.82 3.86
C SER A 239 -12.72 1.33 3.14
N VAL A 240 -11.68 2.16 3.16
CA VAL A 240 -10.35 1.82 2.66
C VAL A 240 -9.36 2.06 3.79
N ASN A 241 -8.75 0.98 4.27
CA ASN A 241 -7.69 1.02 5.27
C ASN A 241 -6.31 1.19 4.60
N VAL A 242 -5.27 1.38 5.41
CA VAL A 242 -3.91 1.61 4.93
C VAL A 242 -2.97 0.56 5.50
N LEU A 243 -2.19 -0.08 4.62
CA LEU A 243 -0.98 -0.80 4.97
C LEU A 243 0.21 0.14 4.76
N ARG A 244 0.86 0.56 5.84
CA ARG A 244 2.03 1.43 5.81
C ARG A 244 3.31 0.61 5.93
N LEU A 245 4.14 0.68 4.91
CA LEU A 245 5.40 -0.07 4.79
C LEU A 245 6.58 0.89 4.90
N TYR A 246 7.59 0.55 5.68
CA TYR A 246 8.77 1.40 5.85
C TYR A 246 9.94 0.89 5.01
N SER A 247 10.48 1.74 4.13
CA SER A 247 11.77 1.54 3.49
C SER A 247 12.86 2.19 4.34
N ALA A 248 13.96 1.48 4.60
CA ALA A 248 15.11 2.05 5.28
C ALA A 248 15.96 2.89 4.31
N ARG A 249 16.31 4.11 4.70
CA ARG A 249 17.25 4.98 3.99
C ARG A 249 18.35 5.48 4.93
N SER A 250 19.49 5.81 4.35
CA SER A 250 20.57 6.50 5.08
C SER A 250 20.12 7.90 5.48
N SER A 251 20.53 8.36 6.67
CA SER A 251 20.21 9.66 7.27
C SER A 251 20.90 10.87 6.66
N GLN A 252 21.39 10.75 5.43
CA GLN A 252 22.20 11.73 4.69
C GLN A 252 23.66 11.87 5.14
N GLU A 253 24.19 11.01 6.01
CA GLU A 253 25.63 10.92 6.25
C GLU A 253 26.34 10.22 5.07
N PHE A 254 26.45 10.90 3.94
CA PHE A 254 27.41 10.51 2.90
C PHE A 254 28.80 10.97 3.35
N ASP A 255 29.58 10.08 3.96
CA ASP A 255 30.94 10.41 4.39
C ASP A 255 31.88 10.50 3.17
N MET A 256 32.13 11.72 2.72
CA MET A 256 33.08 12.02 1.63
C MET A 256 34.50 11.49 1.90
N ARG A 257 34.88 11.19 3.15
CA ARG A 257 36.19 10.63 3.49
C ARG A 257 36.28 9.12 3.30
N ILE A 258 35.14 8.42 3.25
CA ILE A 258 35.08 7.00 2.86
C ILE A 258 35.08 6.89 1.34
N PHE A 259 34.49 7.89 0.67
CA PHE A 259 34.38 7.91 -0.79
C PHE A 259 35.69 8.27 -1.51
N ASN A 260 36.50 9.18 -0.95
CA ASN A 260 37.79 9.62 -1.50
C ASN A 260 38.96 8.74 -1.02
#